data_AF-A0A101VJK3-F1
#
_entry.id   AF-A0A101VJK3-F1
#
_cell.length_a   1.000
_cell.length_b   1.000
_cell.length_c   1.000
_cell.angle_alpha   90.00
_cell.angle_beta   90.00
_cell.angle_gamma   90.00
#
_symmetry.space_group_name_H-M   'P 1'
#
loop_
_entity.id
_entity.type
_entity.pdbx_description
1 polymer ?
#
loop_
_entity_poly.entity_id
_entity_poly.type
_entity_poly.pdbx_seq_one_letter_code
_entity_poly.pdbx_strand_id
1 'polypeptide(L)'
;MKQRDILRDESGATIIEFALLGPIVMGLMIGVIQIGLAMQSYNAIRSVTAETARFALVQYQQGNEPTNAQIRAQALGIADGPPYLLDPNDLTITINDAAVQRVNGAKELTVSVAYRTPTVLPFFDWVSPTVTHVRPIFLLDNA
;
A
#
# COMPACT_ATOMS: atom_id res chain seq x y z
N MET A 1 -2.55 55.07 -38.38
CA MET A 1 -3.55 54.14 -37.81
C MET A 1 -2.84 52.87 -37.34
N LYS A 2 -2.41 52.74 -36.07
CA LYS A 2 -2.11 51.46 -35.40
C LYS A 2 -1.76 51.65 -33.91
N GLN A 3 -2.71 52.09 -33.09
CA GLN A 3 -2.51 52.24 -31.64
C GLN A 3 -3.67 51.70 -30.79
N ARG A 4 -4.74 51.16 -31.42
CA ARG A 4 -5.95 50.69 -30.72
C ARG A 4 -5.97 49.19 -30.42
N ASP A 5 -4.94 48.44 -30.82
CA ASP A 5 -4.92 46.98 -30.66
C ASP A 5 -4.27 46.52 -29.34
N ILE A 6 -3.52 47.39 -28.65
CA ILE A 6 -2.81 47.04 -27.40
C ILE A 6 -3.77 47.00 -26.18
N LEU A 7 -4.87 47.76 -26.25
CA LEU A 7 -5.88 47.83 -25.17
C LEU A 7 -6.88 46.66 -25.19
N ARG A 8 -6.80 45.78 -26.20
CA ARG A 8 -7.74 44.69 -26.44
C ARG A 8 -7.03 43.34 -26.63
N ASP A 9 -5.77 43.27 -26.21
CA ASP A 9 -4.94 42.07 -26.36
C ASP A 9 -5.21 41.08 -25.22
N GLU A 10 -6.16 40.17 -25.45
CA GLU A 10 -6.56 39.11 -24.50
C GLU A 10 -5.49 37.99 -24.40
N SER A 11 -4.52 37.96 -25.30
CA SER A 11 -3.44 36.96 -25.33
C SER A 11 -2.61 36.95 -24.05
N GLY A 12 -2.34 38.14 -23.49
CA GLY A 12 -1.59 38.29 -22.24
C GLY A 12 -2.38 37.84 -21.01
N ALA A 13 -3.70 38.04 -21.02
CA ALA A 13 -4.59 37.59 -19.95
C ALA A 13 -4.61 36.06 -19.85
N THR A 14 -4.67 35.36 -20.98
CA THR A 14 -4.63 33.89 -21.05
C THR A 14 -3.35 33.31 -20.43
N ILE A 15 -2.18 33.93 -20.67
CA ILE A 15 -0.91 33.49 -20.08
C ILE A 15 -0.92 33.65 -18.55
N ILE A 16 -1.48 34.76 -18.05
CA ILE A 16 -1.59 35.03 -16.61
C ILE A 16 -2.56 34.05 -15.93
N GLU A 17 -3.71 33.79 -16.56
CA GLU A 17 -4.69 32.81 -16.06
C GLU A 17 -4.10 31.40 -16.00
N PHE A 18 -3.35 30.99 -17.03
CA PHE A 18 -2.65 29.71 -17.03
C PHE A 18 -1.54 29.65 -15.97
N ALA A 19 -0.79 30.74 -15.77
CA ALA A 19 0.24 30.79 -14.72
C ALA A 19 -0.34 30.62 -13.31
N LEU A 20 -1.58 31.05 -13.09
CA LEU A 20 -2.27 30.90 -11.81
C LEU A 20 -2.93 29.51 -11.66
N LEU A 21 -3.67 29.06 -12.67
CA LEU A 21 -4.46 27.82 -12.62
C LEU A 21 -3.65 26.57 -12.95
N GLY A 22 -2.67 26.68 -13.84
CA GLY A 22 -1.84 25.56 -14.31
C GLY A 22 -1.19 24.78 -13.15
N PRO A 23 -0.49 25.43 -12.21
CA PRO A 23 0.08 24.76 -11.04
C PRO A 23 -0.95 24.04 -10.17
N ILE A 24 -2.15 24.62 -10.00
CA ILE A 24 -3.24 24.03 -9.20
C ILE A 24 -3.74 22.75 -9.88
N VAL A 25 -4.04 22.82 -11.17
CA VAL A 25 -4.53 21.67 -11.94
C VAL A 25 -3.46 20.56 -11.97
N MET A 26 -2.20 20.90 -12.20
CA MET A 26 -1.10 19.92 -12.13
C MET A 26 -0.98 19.29 -10.74
N GLY A 27 -1.07 20.09 -9.68
CA GLY A 27 -1.07 19.58 -8.31
C GLY A 27 -2.21 18.59 -8.04
N LEU A 28 -3.42 18.89 -8.52
CA LEU A 28 -4.57 17.99 -8.42
C LEU A 28 -4.35 16.68 -9.20
N MET A 29 -3.80 16.76 -10.41
CA MET A 29 -3.48 15.57 -11.22
C MET A 29 -2.47 14.66 -10.51
N ILE A 30 -1.41 15.23 -9.94
CA ILE A 30 -0.42 14.45 -9.18
C ILE A 30 -1.06 13.86 -7.91
N GLY A 31 -1.94 14.61 -7.25
CA GLY A 31 -2.70 14.11 -6.10
C GLY A 31 -3.54 12.86 -6.43
N VAL A 32 -4.21 12.84 -7.58
CA VAL A 32 -4.96 11.66 -8.05
C VAL A 32 -4.03 10.46 -8.26
N ILE A 33 -2.85 10.67 -8.86
CA ILE A 33 -1.84 9.62 -9.05
C ILE A 33 -1.37 9.08 -7.69
N GLN A 34 -1.08 9.96 -6.72
CA GLN A 34 -0.67 9.57 -5.37
C GLN A 34 -1.71 8.68 -4.68
N ILE A 35 -3.01 9.00 -4.82
CA ILE A 35 -4.10 8.19 -4.28
C ILE A 35 -4.13 6.82 -4.98
N GLY A 36 -3.97 6.79 -6.30
CA GLY A 36 -3.89 5.55 -7.08
C GLY A 36 -2.79 4.61 -6.60
N LEU A 37 -1.60 5.16 -6.34
CA LEU A 37 -0.46 4.40 -5.78
C LEU A 37 -0.76 3.87 -4.37
N ALA A 38 -1.38 4.69 -3.50
CA ALA A 38 -1.77 4.25 -2.16
C ALA A 38 -2.78 3.09 -2.21
N MET A 39 -3.77 3.18 -3.10
CA MET A 39 -4.76 2.11 -3.31
C MET A 39 -4.11 0.84 -3.88
N GLN A 40 -3.15 0.98 -4.81
CA GLN A 40 -2.38 -0.15 -5.33
C GLN A 40 -1.59 -0.83 -4.20
N SER A 41 -0.85 -0.07 -3.38
CA SER A 41 -0.12 -0.60 -2.22
C SER A 41 -1.07 -1.30 -1.24
N TYR A 42 -2.24 -0.71 -0.96
CA TYR A 42 -3.24 -1.32 -0.08
C TYR A 42 -3.74 -2.67 -0.60
N ASN A 43 -4.04 -2.75 -1.90
CA ASN A 43 -4.47 -4.00 -2.53
C ASN A 43 -3.36 -5.05 -2.53
N ALA A 44 -2.10 -4.63 -2.71
CA ALA A 44 -0.95 -5.52 -2.63
C ALA A 44 -0.80 -6.10 -1.23
N ILE A 45 -0.75 -5.28 -0.16
CA ILE A 45 -0.60 -5.78 1.21
C ILE A 45 -1.78 -6.67 1.65
N ARG A 46 -2.99 -6.39 1.16
CA ARG A 46 -4.17 -7.25 1.41
C ARG A 46 -4.00 -8.62 0.76
N SER A 47 -3.50 -8.66 -0.47
CA SER A 47 -3.24 -9.91 -1.20
C SER A 47 -2.09 -10.70 -0.58
N VAL A 48 -0.99 -10.03 -0.20
CA VAL A 48 0.13 -10.62 0.56
C VAL A 48 -0.36 -11.27 1.86
N THR A 49 -1.21 -10.56 2.62
CA THR A 49 -1.79 -11.09 3.86
C THR A 49 -2.63 -12.34 3.58
N ALA A 50 -3.42 -12.32 2.49
CA ALA A 50 -4.25 -13.45 2.11
C ALA A 50 -3.42 -14.69 1.71
N GLU A 51 -2.37 -14.49 0.92
CA GLU A 51 -1.49 -15.56 0.46
C GLU A 51 -0.63 -16.12 1.59
N THR A 52 -0.13 -15.27 2.49
CA THR A 52 0.57 -15.69 3.72
C THR A 52 -0.32 -16.60 4.57
N ALA A 53 -1.60 -16.26 4.71
CA ALA A 53 -2.55 -17.09 5.44
C ALA A 53 -2.80 -18.43 4.75
N ARG A 54 -2.92 -18.44 3.42
CA ARG A 54 -3.03 -19.67 2.64
C ARG A 54 -1.81 -20.55 2.84
N PHE A 55 -0.61 -19.97 2.79
CA PHE A 55 0.63 -20.71 3.04
C PHE A 55 0.64 -21.34 4.44
N ALA A 56 0.35 -20.57 5.48
CA ALA A 56 0.31 -21.08 6.85
C ALA A 56 -0.72 -22.22 7.00
N LEU A 57 -1.93 -22.05 6.48
CA LEU A 57 -2.98 -23.07 6.51
C LEU A 57 -2.54 -24.35 5.80
N VAL A 58 -1.97 -24.23 4.60
CA VAL A 58 -1.54 -25.38 3.79
C VAL A 58 -0.38 -26.13 4.45
N GLN A 59 0.54 -25.43 5.12
CA GLN A 59 1.61 -26.06 5.88
C GLN A 59 1.05 -26.87 7.06
N TYR A 60 0.13 -26.28 7.84
CA TYR A 60 -0.54 -26.96 8.95
C TYR A 60 -1.32 -28.20 8.48
N GLN A 61 -2.02 -28.12 7.36
CA GLN A 61 -2.74 -29.26 6.77
C GLN A 61 -1.80 -30.40 6.32
N GLN A 62 -0.54 -30.10 6.01
CA GLN A 62 0.48 -31.10 5.66
C GLN A 62 1.18 -31.68 6.90
N GLY A 63 0.79 -31.29 8.11
CA GLY A 63 1.43 -31.68 9.36
C GLY A 63 2.71 -30.89 9.66
N ASN A 64 2.99 -29.82 8.92
CA ASN A 64 4.09 -28.91 9.21
C ASN A 64 3.60 -27.76 10.08
N GLU A 65 4.35 -27.43 11.13
CA GLU A 65 4.04 -26.30 12.02
C GLU A 65 5.10 -25.20 11.87
N PRO A 66 5.03 -24.37 10.81
CA PRO A 66 6.00 -23.31 10.62
C PRO A 66 5.91 -22.30 11.77
N THR A 67 7.07 -21.92 12.30
CA THR A 67 7.20 -20.86 13.30
C THR A 67 6.74 -19.52 12.73
N ASN A 68 6.33 -18.58 13.59
CA ASN A 68 5.94 -17.23 13.18
C ASN A 68 7.05 -16.53 12.37
N ALA A 69 8.32 -16.80 12.67
CA ALA A 69 9.47 -16.29 11.92
C ALA A 69 9.54 -16.85 10.49
N GLN A 70 9.27 -18.14 10.29
CA GLN A 70 9.23 -18.77 8.96
C GLN A 70 8.05 -18.25 8.13
N ILE A 71 6.87 -18.11 8.74
CA ILE A 71 5.70 -17.53 8.06
C ILE A 71 6.01 -16.08 7.67
N ARG A 72 6.70 -15.30 8.53
CA ARG A 72 7.09 -13.92 8.23
C ARG A 72 8.09 -13.86 7.08
N ALA A 73 9.09 -14.75 7.06
CA ALA A 73 10.06 -14.83 5.98
C ALA A 73 9.38 -15.13 4.63
N GLN A 74 8.41 -16.05 4.63
CA GLN A 74 7.61 -16.33 3.44
C GLN A 74 6.77 -15.13 3.01
N ALA A 75 6.14 -14.43 3.96
CA ALA A 75 5.35 -13.24 3.69
C ALA A 75 6.20 -12.11 3.06
N LEU A 76 7.42 -11.93 3.54
CA LEU A 76 8.40 -11.00 2.94
C LEU A 76 8.75 -11.41 1.51
N GLY A 77 9.02 -12.70 1.27
CA GLY A 77 9.30 -13.20 -0.09
C GLY A 77 8.13 -13.05 -1.06
N ILE A 78 6.89 -13.22 -0.58
CA ILE A 78 5.69 -12.95 -1.38
C ILE A 78 5.59 -11.45 -1.69
N ALA A 79 5.78 -10.59 -0.70
CA ALA A 79 5.63 -9.14 -0.84
C ALA A 79 6.65 -8.50 -1.79
N ASP A 80 7.92 -8.91 -1.68
CA ASP A 80 9.03 -8.44 -2.52
C ASP A 80 8.96 -9.04 -3.94
N GLY A 81 8.44 -10.26 -4.07
CA GLY A 81 8.33 -10.95 -5.35
C GLY A 81 7.20 -10.45 -6.27
N PRO A 82 7.26 -10.79 -7.57
CA PRO A 82 6.12 -10.60 -8.47
C PRO A 82 4.87 -11.36 -7.96
N PRO A 83 3.65 -10.77 -8.09
CA PRO A 83 3.34 -9.54 -8.81
C PRO A 83 3.38 -8.26 -7.96
N TYR A 84 3.77 -8.32 -6.68
CA TYR A 84 3.56 -7.22 -5.74
C TYR A 84 4.72 -6.22 -5.67
N LEU A 85 5.97 -6.70 -5.78
CA LEU A 85 7.17 -5.87 -5.90
C LEU A 85 7.24 -4.71 -4.87
N LEU A 86 6.84 -4.97 -3.62
CA LEU A 86 6.87 -3.98 -2.54
C LEU A 86 8.31 -3.79 -2.06
N ASP A 87 8.75 -2.55 -1.84
CA ASP A 87 10.09 -2.27 -1.32
C ASP A 87 10.24 -2.83 0.11
N PRO A 88 11.18 -3.76 0.36
CA PRO A 88 11.39 -4.32 1.69
C PRO A 88 11.76 -3.28 2.76
N ASN A 89 12.34 -2.14 2.38
CA ASN A 89 12.73 -1.07 3.31
C ASN A 89 11.53 -0.26 3.82
N ASP A 90 10.45 -0.24 3.04
CA ASP A 90 9.20 0.45 3.37
C ASP A 90 8.13 -0.50 3.93
N LEU A 91 8.46 -1.78 4.07
CA LEU A 91 7.55 -2.85 4.45
C LEU A 91 7.80 -3.33 5.88
N THR A 92 6.72 -3.43 6.66
CA THR A 92 6.73 -4.03 7.99
C THR A 92 5.69 -5.13 8.07
N ILE A 93 6.14 -6.37 8.25
CA ILE A 93 5.27 -7.54 8.47
C ILE A 93 5.51 -8.08 9.87
N THR A 94 4.44 -8.26 10.63
CA THR A 94 4.45 -8.91 11.94
C THR A 94 3.49 -10.08 11.98
N ILE A 95 3.94 -11.20 12.53
CA ILE A 95 3.14 -12.41 12.74
C ILE A 95 3.31 -12.82 14.19
N ASN A 96 2.21 -12.80 14.93
CA ASN A 96 2.19 -13.15 16.35
C ASN A 96 1.05 -14.12 16.62
N ASP A 97 1.18 -14.92 17.67
CA ASP A 97 0.03 -15.64 18.21
C ASP A 97 -1.02 -14.62 18.65
N ALA A 98 -2.30 -14.90 18.37
CA ALA A 98 -3.37 -14.03 18.81
C ALA A 98 -3.42 -14.00 20.34
N ALA A 99 -3.60 -12.79 20.91
CA ALA A 99 -3.68 -12.60 22.35
C ALA A 99 -4.81 -13.42 23.00
N VAL A 100 -5.86 -13.74 22.22
CA VAL A 100 -6.96 -14.61 22.61
C VAL A 100 -7.15 -15.65 21.51
N GLN A 101 -7.19 -16.93 21.91
CA GLN A 101 -7.49 -18.05 21.02
C GLN A 101 -9.01 -18.26 21.00
N ARG A 102 -9.68 -17.77 19.95
CA ARG A 102 -11.16 -17.67 19.94
C ARG A 102 -11.86 -18.97 19.54
N VAL A 103 -11.14 -19.90 18.92
CA VAL A 103 -11.69 -21.15 18.39
C VAL A 103 -10.97 -22.31 19.08
N ASN A 104 -11.73 -23.20 19.71
CA ASN A 104 -11.18 -24.40 20.33
C ASN A 104 -10.73 -25.40 19.26
N GLY A 105 -9.57 -26.04 19.47
CA GLY A 105 -8.94 -26.94 18.48
C GLY A 105 -8.34 -26.22 17.27
N ALA A 106 -8.11 -24.91 17.37
CA ALA A 106 -7.43 -24.14 16.34
C ALA A 106 -6.43 -23.16 16.96
N LYS A 107 -5.24 -23.09 16.37
CA LYS A 107 -4.27 -22.04 16.65
C LYS A 107 -4.61 -20.78 15.85
N GLU A 108 -4.75 -19.67 16.55
CA GLU A 108 -5.02 -18.36 15.98
C GLU A 108 -3.75 -17.50 15.94
N LEU A 109 -3.42 -17.01 14.74
CA LEU A 109 -2.35 -16.06 14.49
C LEU A 109 -2.92 -14.71 14.04
N THR A 110 -2.25 -13.62 14.38
CA THR A 110 -2.51 -12.29 13.84
C THR A 110 -1.40 -11.89 12.87
N VAL A 111 -1.76 -11.63 11.61
CA VAL A 111 -0.86 -11.08 10.60
C VAL A 111 -1.18 -9.61 10.40
N SER A 112 -0.18 -8.76 10.57
CA SER A 112 -0.25 -7.33 10.28
C SER A 112 0.81 -6.99 9.25
N VAL A 113 0.40 -6.33 8.18
CA VAL A 113 1.26 -5.83 7.11
C VAL A 113 1.05 -4.32 7.02
N ALA A 114 2.13 -3.56 7.16
CA ALA A 114 2.16 -2.12 6.96
C ALA A 114 3.17 -1.78 5.86
N TYR A 115 2.82 -0.83 5.01
CA TYR A 115 3.67 -0.38 3.91
C TYR A 115 3.61 1.14 3.76
N ARG A 116 4.77 1.78 3.67
CA ARG A 116 4.86 3.21 3.34
C ARG A 116 4.79 3.38 1.83
N THR A 117 3.69 3.94 1.32
CA THR A 117 3.52 4.15 -0.12
C THR A 117 4.55 5.18 -0.62
N PRO A 118 5.20 4.94 -1.78
CA PRO A 118 6.12 5.91 -2.37
C PRO A 118 5.41 7.23 -2.70
N THR A 119 6.11 8.35 -2.52
CA THR A 119 5.62 9.68 -2.91
C THR A 119 6.07 10.01 -4.34
N VAL A 120 5.14 10.55 -5.13
CA VAL A 120 5.46 11.18 -6.43
C VAL A 120 5.61 12.69 -6.31
N LEU A 121 5.43 13.25 -5.10
CA LEU A 121 5.54 14.67 -4.79
C LEU A 121 6.86 14.95 -4.06
N PRO A 122 7.91 15.42 -4.76
CA PRO A 122 9.23 15.66 -4.16
C PRO A 122 9.28 16.83 -3.18
N PHE A 123 8.21 17.63 -3.10
CA PHE A 123 8.13 18.80 -2.22
C PHE A 123 7.35 18.52 -0.93
N PHE A 124 6.72 17.35 -0.81
CA PHE A 124 5.79 17.01 0.27
C PHE A 124 6.03 15.58 0.78
N ASP A 125 7.23 15.30 1.26
CA ASP A 125 7.62 13.98 1.79
C ASP A 125 6.80 13.55 3.02
N TRP A 126 6.17 14.52 3.71
CA TRP A 126 5.28 14.27 4.85
C TRP A 126 3.93 13.66 4.44
N VAL A 127 3.65 13.52 3.15
CA VAL A 127 2.35 13.08 2.62
C VAL A 127 2.36 11.60 2.20
N SER A 128 3.48 10.87 2.34
CA SER A 128 3.53 9.42 2.07
C SER A 128 2.64 8.64 3.06
N PRO A 129 1.46 8.16 2.65
CA PRO A 129 0.57 7.49 3.58
C PRO A 129 1.11 6.09 3.87
N THR A 130 1.14 5.72 5.15
CA THR A 130 1.33 4.32 5.54
C THR A 130 -0.01 3.61 5.46
N VAL A 131 -0.11 2.62 4.57
CA VAL A 131 -1.26 1.72 4.49
C VAL A 131 -1.03 0.52 5.38
N THR A 132 -2.05 0.07 6.11
CA THR A 132 -1.94 -1.07 7.02
C THR A 132 -3.14 -2.00 6.85
N HIS A 133 -2.88 -3.30 6.91
CA HIS A 133 -3.89 -4.34 6.83
C HIS A 133 -3.59 -5.43 7.87
N VAL A 134 -4.59 -5.75 8.69
CA VAL A 134 -4.50 -6.77 9.75
C VAL A 134 -5.54 -7.85 9.52
N ARG A 135 -5.14 -9.11 9.66
CA ARG A 135 -6.04 -10.26 9.51
C ARG A 135 -5.70 -11.37 10.50
N PRO A 136 -6.72 -11.97 11.16
CA PRO A 136 -6.54 -13.22 11.89
C PRO A 136 -6.50 -14.43 10.94
N ILE A 137 -5.67 -15.41 11.28
CA ILE A 137 -5.59 -16.72 10.62
C ILE A 137 -5.92 -17.78 11.67
N PHE A 138 -6.78 -18.72 11.30
CA PHE A 138 -7.10 -19.88 12.12
C PHE A 138 -6.50 -21.11 11.46
N LEU A 139 -5.67 -21.83 12.21
CA LEU A 139 -4.99 -23.05 11.81
C LEU A 139 -5.61 -24.18 12.60
N LEU A 140 -6.26 -25.13 11.93
CA LEU A 140 -6.89 -26.26 12.61
C LEU A 140 -5.81 -27.23 13.06
N ASP A 141 -5.87 -27.67 14.31
CA ASP A 141 -5.01 -28.76 14.78
C ASP A 141 -5.49 -30.05 14.11
N ASN A 142 -4.57 -30.79 13.48
CA ASN A 142 -4.90 -32.12 12.99
C ASN A 142 -4.99 -33.04 14.22
N ALA A 143 -6.22 -33.43 14.57
CA ALA A 143 -6.51 -34.39 15.63
C ALA A 143 -5.83 -35.75 15.39
#